data_AF-A0A1Y2Q942-F1
#
_entry.id   AF-A0A1Y2Q942-F1
#
_cell.length_a   1.000
_cell.length_b   1.000
_cell.length_c   1.000
_cell.angle_alpha   90.00
_cell.angle_beta   90.00
_cell.angle_gamma   90.00
#
_symmetry.space_group_name_H-M   'P 1'
#
loop_
_entity.id
_entity.type
_entity.pdbx_description
1 polymer ?
#
loop_
_entity_poly.entity_id
_entity_poly.type
_entity_poly.pdbx_seq_one_letter_code
_entity_poly.pdbx_strand_id
1 'polypeptide(L)'
;MPAPAEPATQPAEVASAPAAAPAAQPAATQEQVAQAVGRDFGGYDKDSDGKLNATEFAAWMGDLRKASEPSFQPGSAEASSWTNQAFASADTDKNASVNKQELTVFLTPKQPG
;
A
#
# COMPACT_ATOMS: atom_id res chain seq x y z
N MET A 1 -15.68 -63.44 -11.27
CA MET A 1 -16.60 -62.78 -12.22
C MET A 1 -15.95 -61.48 -12.69
N PRO A 2 -15.95 -61.16 -14.00
CA PRO A 2 -15.40 -59.91 -14.54
C PRO A 2 -16.45 -58.79 -14.77
N ALA A 3 -15.97 -57.53 -14.74
CA ALA A 3 -16.48 -56.26 -15.31
C ALA A 3 -17.72 -55.55 -14.68
N PRO A 4 -17.98 -54.25 -14.97
CA PRO A 4 -17.12 -53.03 -14.99
C PRO A 4 -17.81 -51.81 -14.29
N ALA A 5 -17.11 -50.69 -14.06
CA ALA A 5 -17.70 -49.33 -14.05
C ALA A 5 -16.66 -48.23 -13.75
N GLU A 6 -16.38 -47.38 -14.73
CA GLU A 6 -15.99 -45.97 -14.54
C GLU A 6 -17.27 -45.13 -14.74
N PRO A 7 -17.46 -44.02 -13.99
CA PRO A 7 -17.09 -42.73 -14.58
C PRO A 7 -16.54 -41.69 -13.59
N ALA A 8 -15.62 -40.88 -14.13
CA ALA A 8 -15.38 -39.44 -13.90
C ALA A 8 -15.82 -38.77 -12.57
N THR A 9 -14.82 -38.25 -11.85
CA THR A 9 -14.89 -36.91 -11.26
C THR A 9 -13.52 -36.25 -11.34
N GLN A 10 -13.41 -35.30 -12.27
CA GLN A 10 -12.43 -34.23 -12.22
C GLN A 10 -12.70 -33.39 -10.96
N PRO A 11 -11.68 -32.97 -10.20
CA PRO A 11 -11.75 -31.71 -9.51
C PRO A 11 -11.25 -30.64 -10.48
N ALA A 12 -12.17 -30.02 -11.21
CA ALA A 12 -11.97 -28.64 -11.62
C ALA A 12 -12.18 -27.76 -10.38
N GLU A 13 -11.31 -26.76 -10.24
CA GLU A 13 -11.50 -25.56 -9.42
C GLU A 13 -11.47 -25.74 -7.90
N VAL A 14 -10.30 -25.45 -7.32
CA VAL A 14 -10.20 -24.17 -6.63
C VAL A 14 -8.94 -23.49 -7.12
N ALA A 15 -9.12 -22.34 -7.80
CA ALA A 15 -8.09 -21.35 -7.90
C ALA A 15 -7.62 -21.03 -6.47
N SER A 16 -6.42 -21.47 -6.14
CA SER A 16 -5.70 -20.98 -4.97
C SER A 16 -5.38 -19.51 -5.24
N ALA A 17 -6.36 -18.63 -5.05
CA ALA A 17 -6.08 -17.30 -4.58
C ALA A 17 -5.23 -17.49 -3.31
N PRO A 18 -4.01 -16.96 -3.22
CA PRO A 18 -3.31 -16.98 -1.95
C PRO A 18 -4.14 -16.12 -0.99
N ALA A 19 -4.84 -16.80 -0.09
CA ALA A 19 -5.41 -16.20 1.10
C ALA A 19 -4.27 -15.51 1.86
N ALA A 20 -4.53 -14.25 2.21
CA ALA A 20 -3.65 -13.39 2.95
C ALA A 20 -3.09 -14.07 4.20
N ALA A 21 -1.78 -14.27 4.24
CA ALA A 21 -1.06 -14.34 5.49
C ALA A 21 -0.84 -12.89 5.98
N PRO A 22 -1.03 -12.58 7.27
CA PRO A 22 -0.48 -11.37 7.86
C PRO A 22 1.02 -11.64 8.04
N ALA A 23 1.77 -11.60 6.94
CA ALA A 23 3.22 -11.52 7.02
C ALA A 23 3.53 -10.20 7.71
N ALA A 24 4.32 -10.23 8.79
CA ALA A 24 5.05 -9.07 9.25
C ALA A 24 5.71 -8.45 8.03
N GLN A 25 5.14 -7.35 7.54
CA GLN A 25 5.34 -6.90 6.16
C GLN A 25 6.83 -6.58 5.99
N PRO A 26 7.58 -7.37 5.22
CA PRO A 26 8.88 -6.93 4.77
C PRO A 26 8.56 -5.80 3.82
N ALA A 27 8.88 -4.57 4.22
CA ALA A 27 9.34 -3.52 3.34
C ALA A 27 8.81 -3.70 1.90
N ALA A 28 7.54 -3.31 1.68
CA ALA A 28 6.85 -3.57 0.42
C ALA A 28 7.76 -3.17 -0.77
N THR A 29 8.00 -4.11 -1.68
CA THR A 29 8.80 -3.85 -2.89
C THR A 29 8.17 -2.74 -3.71
N GLN A 30 8.96 -2.05 -4.55
CA GLN A 30 8.48 -0.91 -5.34
C GLN A 30 7.18 -1.19 -6.08
N GLU A 31 7.05 -2.38 -6.66
CA GLU A 31 5.84 -2.80 -7.37
C GLU A 31 4.68 -3.06 -6.42
N GLN A 32 4.89 -3.64 -5.23
CA GLN A 32 3.85 -3.83 -4.22
C GLN A 32 3.36 -2.50 -3.67
N VAL A 33 4.28 -1.57 -3.40
CA VAL A 33 3.96 -0.19 -3.04
C VAL A 33 3.21 0.46 -4.19
N ALA A 34 3.70 0.42 -5.43
CA ALA A 34 3.03 1.01 -6.58
C ALA A 34 1.63 0.43 -6.83
N GLN A 35 1.42 -0.86 -6.56
CA GLN A 35 0.13 -1.52 -6.68
C GLN A 35 -0.83 -1.16 -5.55
N ALA A 36 -0.35 -1.12 -4.30
CA ALA A 36 -1.12 -0.68 -3.14
C ALA A 36 -1.47 0.80 -3.26
N VAL A 37 -0.48 1.65 -3.56
CA VAL A 37 -0.68 3.05 -3.94
C VAL A 37 -1.65 3.13 -5.11
N GLY A 38 -1.46 2.40 -6.19
CA GLY A 38 -2.39 2.41 -7.33
C GLY A 38 -3.85 2.12 -6.94
N ARG A 39 -4.06 1.16 -6.02
CA ARG A 39 -5.37 0.69 -5.55
C ARG A 39 -6.00 1.63 -4.52
N ASP A 40 -5.23 2.06 -3.52
CA ASP A 40 -5.72 2.80 -2.36
C ASP A 40 -5.65 4.31 -2.56
N PHE A 41 -4.73 4.83 -3.39
CA PHE A 41 -4.56 6.27 -3.62
C PHE A 41 -5.82 6.93 -4.15
N GLY A 42 -6.61 6.25 -4.99
CA GLY A 42 -7.90 6.79 -5.46
C GLY A 42 -8.94 6.99 -4.35
N GLY A 43 -8.80 6.32 -3.20
CA GLY A 43 -9.65 6.55 -2.03
C GLY A 43 -9.23 7.77 -1.20
N TYR A 44 -7.95 8.16 -1.30
CA TYR A 44 -7.38 9.30 -0.56
C TYR A 44 -7.28 10.58 -1.39
N ASP A 45 -7.14 10.44 -2.72
CA ASP A 45 -7.17 11.53 -3.73
C ASP A 45 -8.62 11.98 -3.95
N LYS A 46 -9.11 12.80 -3.02
CA LYS A 46 -10.49 13.30 -2.98
C LYS A 46 -10.83 14.13 -4.21
N ASP A 47 -9.84 14.81 -4.77
CA ASP A 47 -9.99 15.65 -5.96
C ASP A 47 -9.82 14.85 -7.27
N SER A 48 -9.30 13.62 -7.19
CA SER A 48 -9.04 12.75 -8.35
C SER A 48 -8.10 13.39 -9.39
N ASP A 49 -7.18 14.25 -8.93
CA ASP A 49 -6.19 14.92 -9.79
C ASP A 49 -4.97 14.02 -10.05
N GLY A 50 -4.82 12.93 -9.29
CA GLY A 50 -3.69 12.01 -9.39
C GLY A 50 -2.51 12.41 -8.49
N LYS A 51 -2.73 13.34 -7.56
CA LYS A 51 -1.75 13.84 -6.58
C LYS A 51 -2.41 14.03 -5.21
N LEU A 52 -1.71 13.65 -4.13
CA LEU A 52 -2.15 13.89 -2.76
C LEU A 52 -1.59 15.22 -2.27
N ASN A 53 -2.44 16.16 -1.88
CA ASN A 53 -2.02 17.35 -1.13
C ASN A 53 -1.57 16.95 0.28
N ALA A 54 -0.88 17.84 0.99
CA ALA A 54 -0.42 17.68 2.37
C ALA A 54 -1.51 17.14 3.31
N THR A 55 -2.76 17.58 3.18
CA THR A 55 -3.87 17.09 4.01
C THR A 55 -4.24 15.63 3.71
N GLU A 56 -4.30 15.26 2.44
CA GLU A 56 -4.66 13.91 2.01
C GLU A 56 -3.53 12.93 2.29
N PHE A 57 -2.30 13.35 2.02
CA PHE A 57 -1.10 12.64 2.38
C PHE A 57 -0.99 12.43 3.90
N ALA A 58 -1.30 13.45 4.71
CA ALA A 58 -1.33 13.33 6.17
C ALA A 58 -2.33 12.28 6.66
N ALA A 59 -3.54 12.29 6.10
CA ALA A 59 -4.56 11.31 6.44
C ALA A 59 -4.12 9.89 6.05
N TRP A 60 -3.58 9.73 4.84
CA TRP A 60 -3.13 8.44 4.33
C TRP A 60 -1.92 7.89 5.08
N MET A 61 -0.85 8.68 5.20
CA MET A 61 0.36 8.32 5.92
C MET A 61 0.08 8.09 7.40
N GLY A 62 -0.87 8.84 7.96
CA GLY A 62 -1.30 8.64 9.33
C GLY A 62 -1.98 7.28 9.54
N ASP A 63 -2.83 6.86 8.60
CA ASP A 63 -3.49 5.55 8.63
C ASP A 63 -2.50 4.41 8.37
N LEU A 64 -1.65 4.55 7.34
CA LEU A 64 -0.59 3.59 6.99
C LEU A 64 0.40 3.39 8.14
N ARG A 65 0.83 4.49 8.79
CA ARG A 65 1.75 4.41 9.92
C ARG A 65 1.06 3.90 11.16
N LYS A 66 -0.21 4.21 11.40
CA LYS A 66 -0.98 3.60 12.49
C LYS A 66 -1.20 2.10 12.30
N ALA A 67 -1.36 1.65 11.05
CA ALA A 67 -1.44 0.23 10.72
C ALA A 67 -0.11 -0.51 10.95
N SER A 68 1.02 0.16 10.67
CA SER A 68 2.36 -0.40 10.89
C SER A 68 2.86 -0.25 12.33
N GLU A 69 2.49 0.84 12.98
CA GLU A 69 2.88 1.27 14.33
C GLU A 69 1.61 1.71 15.07
N PRO A 70 0.93 0.81 15.81
CA PRO A 70 -0.33 1.13 16.48
C PRO A 70 -0.20 2.20 17.57
N SER A 71 1.02 2.46 18.03
CA SER A 71 1.35 3.56 18.95
C SER A 71 1.39 4.92 18.25
N PHE A 72 1.37 4.98 16.92
CA PHE A 72 1.35 6.22 16.17
C PHE A 72 -0.02 6.91 16.30
N GLN A 73 -0.02 8.14 16.81
CA GLN A 73 -1.20 8.99 16.91
C GLN A 73 -1.24 10.01 15.77
N PRO A 74 -2.03 9.77 14.70
CA PRO A 74 -2.28 10.79 13.68
C PRO A 74 -2.93 12.02 14.34
N GLY A 75 -2.42 13.20 14.03
CA GLY A 75 -2.87 14.47 14.61
C GLY A 75 -2.09 14.97 15.84
N SER A 76 -1.16 14.18 16.39
CA SER A 76 -0.20 14.67 17.38
C SER A 76 0.85 15.62 16.74
N ALA A 77 1.51 16.45 17.54
CA ALA A 77 2.57 17.35 17.05
C ALA A 77 3.71 16.59 16.33
N GLU A 78 4.07 15.40 16.83
CA GLU A 78 5.02 14.50 16.18
C GLU A 78 4.51 13.95 14.86
N ALA A 79 3.22 13.60 14.77
CA ALA A 79 2.62 13.17 13.51
C ALA A 79 2.60 14.29 12.48
N SER A 80 2.26 15.53 12.87
CA SER A 80 2.30 16.69 11.99
C SER A 80 3.71 17.01 11.50
N SER A 81 4.72 16.94 12.39
CA SER A 81 6.13 17.16 12.05
C SER A 81 6.65 16.06 11.13
N TRP A 82 6.41 14.80 11.47
CA TRP A 82 6.81 13.66 10.66
C TRP A 82 6.13 13.68 9.29
N THR A 83 4.83 13.95 9.25
CA THR A 83 4.10 14.06 7.99
C THR A 83 4.65 15.17 7.13
N ASN A 84 4.99 16.34 7.69
CA ASN A 84 5.65 17.42 6.95
C ASN A 84 6.99 16.97 6.37
N GLN A 85 7.83 16.30 7.17
CA GLN A 85 9.11 15.79 6.70
C GLN A 85 8.96 14.73 5.62
N ALA A 86 8.01 13.82 5.80
CA ALA A 86 7.73 12.75 4.86
C ALA A 86 7.12 13.29 3.56
N PHE A 87 6.24 14.28 3.67
CA PHE A 87 5.66 14.99 2.53
C PHE A 87 6.74 15.72 1.75
N ALA A 88 7.60 16.48 2.44
CA ALA A 88 8.73 17.18 1.82
C ALA A 88 9.78 16.22 1.23
N SER A 89 9.86 14.98 1.73
CA SER A 89 10.74 13.95 1.16
C SER A 89 10.13 13.27 -0.06
N ALA A 90 8.80 13.18 -0.12
CA ALA A 90 8.10 12.61 -1.27
C ALA A 90 7.95 13.66 -2.39
N ASP A 91 7.60 14.90 -2.05
CA ASP A 91 7.46 16.07 -2.94
C ASP A 91 8.85 16.55 -3.41
N THR A 92 9.38 15.83 -4.40
CA THR A 92 10.70 16.07 -5.01
C THR A 92 10.67 17.32 -5.89
N ASP A 93 9.53 17.58 -6.53
CA ASP A 93 9.28 18.77 -7.35
C ASP A 93 8.96 20.03 -6.51
N LYS A 94 8.68 19.86 -5.21
CA LYS A 94 8.32 20.94 -4.28
C LYS A 94 7.06 21.70 -4.70
N ASN A 95 6.09 21.01 -5.31
CA ASN A 95 4.84 21.61 -5.76
C ASN A 95 3.73 21.58 -4.71
N ALA A 96 4.06 21.13 -3.48
CA ALA A 96 3.12 20.93 -2.40
C ALA A 96 2.03 19.89 -2.72
N SER A 97 2.36 18.87 -3.51
CA SER A 97 1.53 17.69 -3.78
C SER A 97 2.43 16.50 -4.08
N VAL A 98 2.01 15.31 -3.67
CA VAL A 98 2.76 14.08 -3.92
C VAL A 98 2.01 13.21 -4.89
N ASN A 99 2.57 13.01 -6.07
CA ASN A 99 1.96 12.12 -7.06
C ASN A 99 2.31 10.63 -6.79
N LYS A 100 1.61 9.70 -7.45
CA LYS A 100 1.82 8.25 -7.26
C LYS A 100 3.27 7.81 -7.46
N GLN A 101 3.99 8.39 -8.41
CA GLN A 101 5.39 8.06 -8.70
C GLN A 101 6.31 8.47 -7.55
N GLU A 102 6.14 9.70 -7.07
CA GLU A 102 6.87 10.23 -5.91
C GLU A 102 6.61 9.42 -4.64
N LEU A 103 5.34 9.11 -4.39
CA LEU A 103 4.90 8.28 -3.28
C LEU A 103 5.52 6.89 -3.30
N THR A 104 5.57 6.28 -4.48
CA THR A 104 6.14 4.96 -4.71
C THR A 104 7.64 4.97 -4.42
N VAL A 105 8.36 6.01 -4.86
CA VAL A 105 9.79 6.20 -4.58
C VAL A 105 10.04 6.47 -3.09
N PHE A 106 9.18 7.25 -2.44
CA PHE A 106 9.30 7.55 -1.02
C PHE A 106 9.08 6.32 -0.13
N LEU A 107 8.06 5.52 -0.44
CA LEU A 107 7.70 4.33 0.33
C LEU A 107 8.52 3.10 -0.04
N THR A 108 9.28 3.12 -1.13
CA THR A 108 10.28 2.09 -1.34
C THR A 108 11.35 2.19 -0.26
N PRO A 109 11.50 1.14 0.56
CA PRO A 109 12.64 1.06 1.45
C PRO A 109 13.87 1.02 0.55
N LYS A 110 14.78 1.97 0.77
CA LYS A 110 16.11 1.95 0.17
C LYS A 110 16.78 0.65 0.64
N GLN A 111 16.63 -0.43 -0.12
CA GLN A 111 17.22 -1.72 0.19
C GLN A 111 18.71 -1.51 0.48
N PRO A 112 19.25 -1.99 1.62
CA PRO A 112 20.67 -2.26 1.66
C PRO A 112 20.91 -3.41 0.67
N GLY A 113 21.75 -3.13 -0.34
CA GLY A 113 22.35 -4.19 -1.15
C GLY A 113 23.30 -5.05 -0.34
#